data_AF-A0A6B3HUL8-F1
#
_entry.id   AF-A0A6B3HUL8-F1
#
_cell.length_a   1.000
_cell.length_b   1.000
_cell.length_c   1.000
_cell.angle_alpha   90.00
_cell.angle_beta   90.00
_cell.angle_gamma   90.00
#
_symmetry.space_group_name_H-M   'P 1'
#
loop_
_entity.id
_entity.type
_entity.pdbx_description
1 polymer ?
#
loop_
_entity_poly.entity_id
_entity_poly.type
_entity_poly.pdbx_seq_one_letter_code
_entity_poly.pdbx_strand_id
1 'polypeptide(L)'
;MEITEYIASLSEEGRLLAAAAEQAGPGASVPTCPGWQIRHLLRHTGMVHRWAAELITARHTTPHPDGGEPDLDGDELLDWFRAGHRHLVRSLEAAPADLECWTFMPAPSPLAFWSRRQLNETTVHRVDAESALGGPLTTVGADRAADG
;
A
#
# COMPACT_ATOMS: atom_id res chain seq x y z
N MET A 1 4.99 16.77 5.60
CA MET A 1 3.80 16.17 6.24
C MET A 1 4.24 15.55 7.54
N GLU A 2 3.40 15.66 8.56
CA GLU A 2 3.57 14.93 9.81
C GLU A 2 3.25 13.44 9.63
N ILE A 3 3.75 12.58 10.52
CA ILE A 3 3.51 11.12 10.45
C ILE A 3 2.01 10.80 10.39
N THR A 4 1.21 11.49 11.19
CA THR A 4 -0.25 11.32 11.23
C THR A 4 -0.93 11.69 9.90
N GLU A 5 -0.41 12.70 9.19
CA GLU A 5 -0.91 13.09 7.86
C GLU A 5 -0.54 12.07 6.78
N TYR A 6 0.64 11.44 6.89
CA TYR A 6 1.01 10.34 6.01
C TYR A 6 0.07 9.15 6.18
N ILE A 7 -0.21 8.76 7.43
CA ILE A 7 -1.09 7.63 7.76
C ILE A 7 -2.54 7.91 7.30
N ALA A 8 -3.05 9.12 7.54
CA ALA A 8 -4.38 9.52 7.09
C ALA A 8 -4.48 9.49 5.55
N SER A 9 -3.46 10.00 4.85
CA SER A 9 -3.40 9.94 3.39
C SER A 9 -3.31 8.50 2.90
N LEU A 10 -2.48 7.66 3.51
CA LEU A 10 -2.39 6.23 3.19
C LEU A 10 -3.77 5.56 3.28
N SER A 11 -4.51 5.83 4.36
CA SER A 11 -5.87 5.32 4.55
C SER A 11 -6.79 5.68 3.39
N GLU A 12 -6.75 6.94 2.92
CA GLU A 12 -7.50 7.42 1.76
C GLU A 12 -7.06 6.75 0.46
N GLU A 13 -5.76 6.76 0.15
CA GLU A 13 -5.22 6.24 -1.11
C GLU A 13 -5.56 4.76 -1.29
N GLY A 14 -5.48 3.94 -0.23
CA GLY A 14 -5.84 2.52 -0.33
C GLY A 14 -7.34 2.27 -0.45
N ARG A 15 -8.20 3.17 0.04
CA ARG A 15 -9.66 3.12 -0.21
C ARG A 15 -9.98 3.46 -1.66
N LEU A 16 -9.34 4.49 -2.21
CA LEU A 16 -9.48 4.87 -3.62
C LEU A 16 -8.96 3.76 -4.54
N LEU A 17 -7.83 3.13 -4.20
CA LEU A 17 -7.29 1.99 -4.94
C LEU A 17 -8.31 0.84 -4.97
N ALA A 18 -8.85 0.45 -3.82
CA ALA A 18 -9.85 -0.62 -3.74
C ALA A 18 -11.10 -0.31 -4.58
N ALA A 19 -11.57 0.94 -4.56
CA ALA A 19 -12.73 1.36 -5.34
C ALA A 19 -12.46 1.31 -6.85
N ALA A 20 -11.30 1.80 -7.29
CA ALA A 20 -10.90 1.74 -8.70
C ALA A 20 -10.73 0.28 -9.18
N ALA A 21 -10.13 -0.57 -8.36
CA ALA A 21 -9.97 -1.99 -8.65
C ALA A 21 -11.30 -2.74 -8.75
N GLU A 22 -12.24 -2.47 -7.84
CA GLU A 22 -13.60 -3.01 -7.87
C GLU A 22 -14.34 -2.60 -9.15
N GLN A 23 -14.25 -1.32 -9.52
CA GLN A 23 -14.90 -0.79 -10.71
C GLN A 23 -14.30 -1.34 -12.02
N ALA A 24 -12.97 -1.47 -12.09
CA ALA A 24 -12.28 -2.01 -13.26
C ALA A 24 -12.53 -3.52 -13.42
N GLY A 25 -12.62 -4.23 -12.30
CA GLY A 25 -12.76 -5.68 -12.25
C GLY A 25 -11.42 -6.42 -12.36
N PRO A 26 -11.32 -7.64 -11.82
CA PRO A 26 -10.05 -8.36 -11.61
C PRO A 26 -9.32 -8.74 -12.92
N GLY A 27 -10.03 -8.79 -14.05
CA GLY A 27 -9.48 -9.10 -15.37
C GLY A 27 -9.04 -7.90 -16.20
N ALA A 28 -9.29 -6.67 -15.74
CA ALA A 28 -8.87 -5.48 -16.48
C ALA A 28 -7.35 -5.38 -16.52
N SER A 29 -6.80 -5.13 -17.71
CA SER A 29 -5.38 -4.85 -17.89
C SER A 29 -4.99 -3.54 -17.22
N VAL A 30 -3.77 -3.47 -16.69
CA VAL A 30 -3.19 -2.26 -16.08
C VAL A 30 -2.16 -1.67 -17.06
N PRO A 31 -2.49 -0.59 -17.81
CA PRO A 31 -1.61 -0.07 -18.86
C PRO A 31 -0.23 0.39 -18.40
N THR A 32 -0.13 0.88 -17.16
CA THR A 32 1.13 1.33 -16.56
C THR A 32 2.04 0.18 -16.11
N CYS A 33 1.49 -1.03 -15.99
CA CYS A 33 2.18 -2.26 -15.60
C CYS A 33 1.98 -3.33 -16.68
N PRO A 34 2.75 -3.32 -17.79
CA PRO A 34 2.56 -4.24 -18.90
C PRO A 34 2.52 -5.72 -18.46
N GLY A 35 1.47 -6.43 -18.89
CA GLY A 35 1.22 -7.83 -18.53
C GLY A 35 0.47 -8.03 -17.21
N TRP A 36 0.24 -6.96 -16.44
CA TRP A 36 -0.55 -7.03 -15.21
C TRP A 36 -2.04 -6.84 -15.48
N GLN A 37 -2.84 -7.55 -14.68
CA GLN A 37 -4.26 -7.32 -14.51
C GLN A 37 -4.50 -6.79 -13.09
N ILE A 38 -5.67 -6.21 -12.83
CA ILE A 38 -6.05 -5.71 -11.50
C ILE A 38 -5.85 -6.76 -10.40
N ARG A 39 -6.11 -8.04 -10.66
CA ARG A 39 -5.83 -9.12 -9.68
C ARG A 39 -4.34 -9.21 -9.30
N HIS A 40 -3.42 -9.01 -10.23
CA HIS A 40 -1.98 -9.02 -9.95
C HIS A 40 -1.62 -7.81 -9.08
N LEU A 41 -2.17 -6.64 -9.40
CA LEU A 41 -1.99 -5.42 -8.62
C LEU A 41 -2.49 -5.57 -7.17
N LEU A 42 -3.67 -6.18 -6.98
CA LEU A 42 -4.25 -6.42 -5.65
C LEU A 42 -3.44 -7.43 -4.83
N ARG A 43 -2.95 -8.51 -5.46
CA ARG A 43 -2.09 -9.52 -4.80
C ARG A 43 -0.77 -8.90 -4.33
N HIS A 44 -0.04 -8.24 -5.22
CA HIS A 44 1.21 -7.56 -4.91
C HIS A 44 1.03 -6.54 -3.79
N THR A 45 0.11 -5.58 -3.97
CA THR A 45 -0.04 -4.48 -3.03
C THR A 45 -0.52 -4.97 -1.66
N GLY A 46 -1.46 -5.92 -1.62
CA GLY A 46 -1.94 -6.48 -0.36
C GLY A 46 -0.89 -7.35 0.36
N MET A 47 0.06 -7.94 -0.37
CA MET A 47 1.23 -8.62 0.19
C MET A 47 2.18 -7.59 0.80
N VAL A 48 2.50 -6.50 0.09
CA VAL A 48 3.35 -5.41 0.60
C VAL A 48 2.76 -4.80 1.88
N HIS A 49 1.45 -4.57 1.94
CA HIS A 49 0.79 -4.05 3.14
C HIS A 49 0.98 -4.96 4.35
N ARG A 50 0.85 -6.28 4.17
CA ARG A 50 1.04 -7.27 5.24
C ARG A 50 2.50 -7.38 5.67
N TRP A 51 3.41 -7.36 4.70
CA TRP A 51 4.84 -7.40 4.98
C TRP A 51 5.29 -6.20 5.82
N ALA A 52 4.88 -4.99 5.45
CA ALA A 52 5.18 -3.81 6.24
C ALA A 52 4.54 -3.86 7.64
N ALA A 53 3.27 -4.31 7.72
CA ALA A 53 2.59 -4.47 9.01
C ALA A 53 3.30 -5.48 9.92
N GLU A 54 3.81 -6.59 9.38
CA GLU A 54 4.58 -7.59 10.14
C GLU A 54 5.88 -6.99 10.68
N LEU A 55 6.66 -6.30 9.84
CA LEU A 55 7.90 -5.63 10.26
C LEU A 55 7.67 -4.66 11.42
N ILE A 56 6.58 -3.90 11.38
CA ILE A 56 6.20 -2.94 12.42
C ILE A 56 5.73 -3.64 13.69
N THR A 57 4.77 -4.55 13.57
CA THR A 57 4.08 -5.15 14.73
C THR A 57 4.97 -6.13 15.49
N ALA A 58 5.75 -6.94 14.78
CA ALA A 58 6.72 -7.86 15.38
C ALA A 58 8.09 -7.20 15.63
N ARG A 59 8.27 -5.93 15.24
CA ARG A 59 9.49 -5.13 15.49
C ARG A 59 10.76 -5.81 14.98
N HIS A 60 10.68 -6.41 13.79
CA HIS A 60 11.85 -7.06 13.20
C HIS A 60 12.95 -6.02 12.95
N THR A 61 14.13 -6.20 13.53
CA THR A 61 15.27 -5.28 13.37
C THR A 61 16.22 -5.66 12.24
N THR A 62 15.93 -6.75 11.53
CA THR A 62 16.65 -7.25 10.35
C THR A 62 15.68 -7.47 9.20
N PRO A 63 16.15 -7.59 7.94
CA PRO A 63 15.28 -7.94 6.82
C PRO A 63 14.44 -9.19 7.13
N HIS A 64 13.15 -9.13 6.86
CA HIS A 64 12.23 -10.27 6.92
C HIS A 64 11.64 -10.48 5.53
N PRO A 65 11.60 -11.72 5.00
CA PRO A 65 10.89 -12.01 3.75
C PRO A 65 9.38 -11.68 3.86
N ASP A 66 8.74 -11.35 2.74
CA ASP A 66 7.28 -11.30 2.68
C ASP A 66 6.65 -12.71 2.79
N GLY A 67 5.34 -12.73 3.01
CA GLY A 67 4.56 -13.97 3.11
C GLY A 67 4.10 -14.54 1.76
N GLY A 68 4.49 -13.92 0.64
CA GLY A 68 4.02 -14.24 -0.69
C GLY A 68 2.63 -13.72 -1.04
N GLU A 69 2.32 -13.78 -2.33
CA GLU A 69 1.00 -13.46 -2.86
C GLU A 69 -0.01 -14.58 -2.54
N PRO A 70 -1.26 -14.23 -2.22
CA PRO A 70 -2.29 -15.22 -1.94
C PRO A 70 -2.79 -15.87 -3.24
N ASP A 71 -3.17 -17.15 -3.17
CA ASP A 71 -3.93 -17.84 -4.22
C ASP A 71 -5.43 -17.52 -4.09
N LEU A 72 -5.76 -16.23 -4.23
CA LEU A 72 -7.11 -15.68 -4.13
C LEU A 72 -7.46 -14.88 -5.39
N ASP A 73 -8.73 -14.80 -5.76
CA ASP A 73 -9.21 -14.02 -6.90
C ASP A 73 -10.60 -13.41 -6.64
N GLY A 74 -11.07 -12.55 -7.56
CA GLY A 74 -12.39 -11.94 -7.49
C GLY A 74 -12.64 -11.16 -6.20
N ASP A 75 -13.86 -11.28 -5.66
CA ASP A 75 -14.29 -10.55 -4.46
C ASP A 75 -13.48 -10.95 -3.22
N GLU A 76 -13.07 -12.21 -3.10
CA GLU A 76 -12.27 -12.69 -1.98
C GLU A 76 -10.89 -12.02 -1.95
N LEU A 77 -10.26 -11.85 -3.13
CA LEU A 77 -9.00 -11.12 -3.24
C LEU A 77 -9.17 -9.64 -2.89
N LEU A 78 -10.26 -9.00 -3.33
CA LEU A 78 -10.53 -7.61 -3.02
C LEU A 78 -10.75 -7.39 -1.51
N ASP A 79 -11.49 -8.29 -0.86
CA ASP A 79 -11.69 -8.26 0.58
C ASP A 79 -10.41 -8.53 1.36
N TRP A 80 -9.58 -9.46 0.87
CA TRP A 80 -8.25 -9.70 1.41
C TRP A 80 -7.37 -8.46 1.28
N PHE A 81 -7.37 -7.76 0.15
CA PHE A 81 -6.65 -6.49 -0.03
C PHE A 81 -7.14 -5.45 0.99
N ARG A 82 -8.46 -5.22 1.07
CA ARG A 82 -9.07 -4.26 2.01
C ARG A 82 -8.72 -4.57 3.47
N ALA A 83 -8.69 -5.84 3.85
CA ALA A 83 -8.30 -6.26 5.19
C ALA A 83 -6.81 -6.00 5.49
N GLY A 84 -5.93 -6.25 4.52
CA GLY A 84 -4.50 -5.94 4.61
C GLY A 84 -4.24 -4.46 4.79
N HIS A 85 -4.86 -3.63 3.95
CA HIS A 85 -4.77 -2.18 4.03
C HIS A 85 -5.20 -1.65 5.42
N ARG A 86 -6.37 -2.08 5.90
CA ARG A 86 -6.84 -1.72 7.26
C ARG A 86 -5.91 -2.20 8.37
N HIS A 87 -5.26 -3.35 8.20
CA HIS A 87 -4.32 -3.87 9.18
C HIS A 87 -3.04 -3.02 9.22
N LEU A 88 -2.49 -2.67 8.06
CA LEU A 88 -1.33 -1.79 7.96
C LEU A 88 -1.60 -0.42 8.61
N VAL A 89 -2.70 0.24 8.23
CA VAL A 89 -3.05 1.56 8.77
C VAL A 89 -3.11 1.50 10.30
N ARG A 90 -3.84 0.54 10.87
CA ARG A 90 -3.91 0.35 12.33
C ARG A 90 -2.57 0.06 12.97
N SER A 91 -1.69 -0.67 12.29
CA SER A 91 -0.35 -0.99 12.80
C SER A 91 0.53 0.24 12.89
N LEU A 92 0.44 1.14 11.90
CA LEU A 92 1.12 2.43 11.93
C LEU A 92 0.54 3.38 12.98
N GLU A 93 -0.79 3.43 13.12
CA GLU A 93 -1.47 4.26 14.14
C GLU A 93 -1.14 3.81 15.58
N ALA A 94 -1.01 2.49 15.79
CA ALA A 94 -0.72 1.90 17.10
C ALA A 94 0.78 1.79 17.42
N ALA A 95 1.66 2.06 16.45
CA ALA A 95 3.09 1.99 16.65
C ALA A 95 3.54 3.03 17.68
N PRO A 96 4.40 2.66 18.64
CA PRO A 96 4.90 3.61 19.62
C PRO A 96 5.89 4.60 18.98
N ALA A 97 6.05 5.77 19.60
CA ALA A 97 6.96 6.80 19.10
C ALA A 97 8.45 6.36 19.09
N ASP A 98 8.81 5.40 19.94
CA ASP A 98 10.12 4.77 20.05
C ASP A 98 10.20 3.43 19.29
N LEU A 99 9.38 3.26 18.23
CA LEU A 99 9.43 2.08 17.37
C LEU A 99 10.85 1.87 16.81
N GLU A 100 11.42 0.73 17.15
CA GLU A 100 12.62 0.18 16.52
C GLU A 100 12.21 -0.99 15.62
N CYS A 101 12.40 -0.83 14.31
CA CYS A 101 12.25 -1.90 13.33
C CYS A 101 13.13 -1.62 12.11
N TRP A 102 13.32 -2.62 11.29
CA TRP A 102 14.16 -2.59 10.12
C TRP A 102 13.62 -1.61 9.09
N THR A 103 14.52 -0.86 8.47
CA THR A 103 14.29 -0.05 7.27
C THR A 103 15.44 -0.31 6.31
N PHE A 104 15.19 -0.15 5.01
CA PHE A 104 16.21 -0.35 3.98
C PHE A 104 16.81 0.95 3.44
N MET A 105 16.29 2.11 3.88
CA MET A 105 16.89 3.43 3.63
C MET A 105 16.89 4.27 4.91
N PRO A 106 17.77 5.28 5.01
CA PRO A 106 17.77 6.21 6.12
C PRO A 106 16.45 7.00 6.24
N ALA A 107 16.00 7.24 7.46
CA ALA A 107 14.85 8.09 7.77
C ALA A 107 14.98 8.65 9.21
N PRO A 108 14.22 9.70 9.57
CA PRO A 108 14.22 10.22 10.94
C PRO A 108 13.81 9.20 12.01
N SER A 109 12.93 8.25 11.66
CA SER A 109 12.56 7.10 12.49
C SER A 109 11.98 5.97 11.62
N PRO A 110 11.95 4.72 12.11
CA PRO A 110 11.28 3.63 11.40
C PRO A 110 9.78 3.89 11.15
N LEU A 111 9.09 4.53 12.10
CA LEU A 111 7.68 4.90 11.92
C LEU A 111 7.48 5.92 10.79
N ALA A 112 8.36 6.94 10.70
CA ALA A 112 8.33 7.91 9.61
C ALA A 112 8.62 7.24 8.26
N PHE A 113 9.59 6.33 8.22
CA PHE A 113 9.95 5.56 7.03
C PHE A 113 8.75 4.75 6.51
N TRP A 114 8.18 3.88 7.34
CA TRP A 114 7.13 2.98 6.91
C TRP A 114 5.84 3.71 6.57
N SER A 115 5.49 4.78 7.29
CA SER A 115 4.32 5.60 6.97
C SER A 115 4.45 6.23 5.58
N ARG A 116 5.61 6.82 5.28
CA ARG A 116 5.87 7.49 4.00
C ARG A 116 6.00 6.50 2.85
N ARG A 117 6.76 5.41 3.04
CA ARG A 117 6.97 4.40 2.00
C ARG A 117 5.67 3.72 1.60
N GLN A 118 4.83 3.37 2.57
CA GLN A 118 3.54 2.74 2.28
C GLN A 118 2.54 3.71 1.65
N LEU A 119 2.57 4.99 2.03
CA LEU A 119 1.80 6.02 1.32
C LEU A 119 2.22 6.07 -0.16
N ASN A 120 3.53 6.14 -0.44
CA ASN A 120 4.01 6.24 -1.82
C ASN A 120 3.62 5.02 -2.65
N GLU A 121 3.91 3.82 -2.17
CA GLU A 121 3.54 2.56 -2.83
C GLU A 121 2.03 2.51 -3.13
N THR A 122 1.19 2.83 -2.14
CA THR A 122 -0.27 2.78 -2.28
C THR A 122 -0.77 3.86 -3.23
N THR A 123 -0.15 5.05 -3.24
CA THR A 123 -0.52 6.15 -4.15
C THR A 123 -0.19 5.78 -5.60
N VAL A 124 0.98 5.18 -5.85
CA VAL A 124 1.38 4.71 -7.18
C VAL A 124 0.40 3.63 -7.66
N HIS A 125 0.12 2.63 -6.83
CA HIS A 125 -0.79 1.55 -7.22
C HIS A 125 -2.26 1.96 -7.29
N ARG A 126 -2.67 3.03 -6.61
CA ARG A 126 -3.97 3.68 -6.87
C ARG A 126 -4.01 4.23 -8.29
N VAL A 127 -2.97 4.95 -8.72
CA VAL A 127 -2.87 5.46 -10.10
C VAL A 127 -2.88 4.33 -11.11
N ASP A 128 -2.18 3.23 -10.83
CA ASP A 128 -2.21 2.02 -11.67
C ASP A 128 -3.63 1.46 -11.78
N ALA A 129 -4.35 1.33 -10.66
CA ALA A 129 -5.73 0.84 -10.65
C ALA A 129 -6.68 1.77 -11.43
N GLU A 130 -6.57 3.09 -11.26
CA GLU A 130 -7.36 4.07 -12.01
C GLU A 130 -7.05 4.05 -13.50
N SER A 131 -5.79 3.80 -13.89
CA SER A 131 -5.41 3.72 -15.30
C SER A 131 -6.15 2.60 -16.05
N ALA A 132 -6.53 1.52 -15.35
CA ALA A 132 -7.32 0.44 -15.92
C ALA A 132 -8.77 0.84 -16.26
N LEU A 133 -9.27 1.96 -15.71
CA LEU A 133 -10.60 2.50 -16.02
C LEU A 133 -10.62 3.30 -17.33
N GLY A 134 -9.46 3.69 -17.88
CA GLY A 134 -9.36 4.48 -19.11
C GLY A 134 -9.86 5.92 -19.02
N GLY A 135 -10.10 6.41 -17.80
CA GLY A 135 -10.59 7.77 -17.50
C GLY A 135 -9.48 8.72 -16.99
N PRO A 136 -9.85 9.95 -16.59
CA PRO A 136 -8.93 10.86 -15.93
C PRO A 136 -8.46 10.29 -14.60
N LEU A 137 -7.18 10.49 -14.28
CA LEU A 137 -6.57 10.08 -13.02
C LEU A 137 -6.85 11.13 -11.93
N THR A 138 -7.06 10.70 -10.70
CA THR A 138 -7.14 11.59 -9.55
C THR A 138 -5.76 12.21 -9.30
N THR A 139 -5.73 13.55 -9.18
CA THR A 139 -4.50 14.32 -8.96
C THR A 139 -3.79 13.88 -7.69
N VAL A 140 -2.48 13.61 -7.81
CA VAL A 140 -1.59 13.36 -6.66
C VAL A 140 -0.96 14.68 -6.24
N GLY A 141 -1.11 15.06 -4.97
CA GLY A 141 -0.42 16.22 -4.38
C GLY A 141 1.10 16.04 -4.41
N ALA A 142 1.84 17.12 -4.65
CA ALA A 142 3.31 17.07 -4.75
C ALA A 142 3.98 16.54 -3.46
N ASP A 143 3.35 16.77 -2.32
CA ASP A 143 3.72 16.26 -1.00
C ASP A 143 3.61 14.73 -0.86
N ARG A 144 2.78 14.08 -1.71
CA ARG A 144 2.61 12.62 -1.78
C ARG A 144 3.45 11.94 -2.86
N ALA A 145 3.93 12.72 -3.84
CA ALA A 145 4.69 12.22 -4.99
C ALA A 145 6.19 12.00 -4.72
N ALA A 146 6.72 12.51 -3.60
CA ALA A 146 8.15 12.46 -3.31
C ALA A 146 8.55 11.24 -2.46
N ASP A 147 9.14 10.23 -3.10
CA ASP A 147 9.84 9.11 -2.43
C ASP A 147 11.35 9.19 -2.70
N GLY A 148 12.02 10.14 -2.05
CA GLY A 148 13.47 10.19 -1.87
C GLY A 148 13.94 9.37 -0.67
#